data_AF-A0A7K4GY84-F1
#
_entry.id   AF-A0A7K4GY84-F1
#
_cell.length_a   1.000
_cell.length_b   1.000
_cell.length_c   1.000
_cell.angle_alpha   90.00
_cell.angle_beta   90.00
_cell.angle_gamma   90.00
#
_symmetry.space_group_name_H-M   'P 1'
#
loop_
_entity.id
_entity.type
_entity.pdbx_description
1 polymer ?
#
loop_
_entity_poly.entity_id
_entity_poly.type
_entity_poly.pdbx_seq_one_letter_code
_entity_poly.pdbx_strand_id
1 'polypeptide(L)'
;MISIFKKKDKLEELIQVKQLLDEFKLDEADLLINNFEEKGGHTLHDLVLVHLLKCELLFWKGLHKDVIKLAEQTYKESLELGKNLLSVDILLRMADALN
;
A
#
# COMPACT_ATOMS: atom_id res chain seq x y z
N MET A 1 -24.81 -7.47 -8.93
CA MET A 1 -24.11 -8.67 -8.43
C MET A 1 -22.62 -8.69 -8.82
N ILE A 2 -22.21 -8.16 -9.99
CA ILE A 2 -20.81 -8.15 -10.48
C ILE A 2 -19.84 -7.30 -9.62
N SER A 3 -20.27 -6.21 -8.98
CA SER A 3 -19.34 -5.32 -8.25
C SER A 3 -18.83 -5.87 -6.92
N ILE A 4 -19.57 -6.77 -6.28
CA ILE A 4 -19.18 -7.36 -4.98
C ILE A 4 -18.02 -8.35 -5.18
N PHE A 5 -18.06 -9.17 -6.24
CA PHE A 5 -16.99 -10.12 -6.56
C PHE A 5 -15.68 -9.40 -6.88
N LYS A 6 -15.70 -8.36 -7.73
CA LYS A 6 -14.50 -7.55 -8.03
C LYS A 6 -13.88 -6.89 -6.78
N LYS A 7 -14.70 -6.50 -5.81
CA LYS A 7 -14.21 -5.90 -4.56
C LYS A 7 -13.56 -6.94 -3.64
N LYS A 8 -14.06 -8.17 -3.64
CA LYS A 8 -13.49 -9.30 -2.89
C LYS A 8 -12.12 -9.71 -3.45
N ASP A 9 -12.01 -9.83 -4.78
CA ASP A 9 -10.77 -10.23 -5.44
C ASP A 9 -9.63 -9.22 -5.18
N LYS A 10 -9.91 -7.91 -5.26
CA LYS A 10 -8.92 -6.86 -4.98
C LYS A 10 -8.41 -6.90 -3.54
N LEU A 11 -9.32 -7.15 -2.58
CA LEU A 11 -8.94 -7.24 -1.18
C LEU A 11 -8.07 -8.49 -0.93
N GLU A 12 -8.38 -9.61 -1.58
CA GLU A 12 -7.59 -10.83 -1.50
C GLU A 12 -6.16 -10.63 -2.04
N GLU A 13 -5.98 -9.89 -3.15
CA GLU A 13 -4.66 -9.53 -3.66
C GLU A 13 -3.85 -8.70 -2.64
N LEU A 14 -4.44 -7.68 -2.02
CA LEU A 14 -3.75 -6.85 -1.04
C LEU A 14 -3.43 -7.59 0.27
N ILE A 15 -4.30 -8.52 0.68
CA ILE A 15 -4.03 -9.43 1.80
C ILE A 15 -2.82 -10.34 1.47
N GLN A 16 -2.75 -10.87 0.24
CA GLN A 16 -1.62 -11.68 -0.20
C GLN A 16 -0.31 -10.88 -0.21
N VAL A 17 -0.33 -9.63 -0.67
CA VAL A 17 0.84 -8.73 -0.59
C VAL A 17 1.32 -8.62 0.86
N LYS A 18 0.41 -8.39 1.82
CA LYS A 18 0.78 -8.28 3.23
C LYS A 18 1.41 -9.57 3.77
N GLN A 19 0.84 -10.72 3.44
CA GLN A 19 1.40 -12.03 3.83
C GLN A 19 2.81 -12.24 3.28
N LEU A 20 3.05 -11.88 2.01
CA LEU A 20 4.37 -11.98 1.40
C LEU A 20 5.39 -11.07 2.09
N LEU A 21 5.00 -9.85 2.47
CA LEU A 21 5.85 -8.94 3.23
C LEU A 21 6.17 -9.49 4.63
N ASP A 22 5.19 -10.06 5.33
CA ASP A 22 5.38 -10.68 6.64
C ASP A 22 6.30 -11.92 6.58
N GLU A 23 6.30 -12.63 5.45
CA GLU A 23 7.22 -13.74 5.15
C GLU A 23 8.56 -13.29 4.54
N PHE A 24 8.79 -11.98 4.41
CA PHE A 24 9.99 -11.38 3.81
C PHE A 24 10.25 -11.78 2.33
N LYS A 25 9.19 -12.17 1.61
CA LYS A 25 9.18 -12.49 0.18
C LYS A 25 9.03 -11.21 -0.64
N LEU A 26 10.08 -10.38 -0.61
CA LEU A 26 10.03 -9.00 -1.11
C LEU A 26 9.86 -8.92 -2.64
N ASP A 27 10.42 -9.85 -3.41
CA ASP A 27 10.34 -9.83 -4.87
C ASP A 27 8.93 -10.22 -5.36
N GLU A 28 8.32 -11.22 -4.72
CA GLU A 28 6.94 -11.62 -4.99
C GLU A 28 5.94 -10.54 -4.58
N ALA A 29 6.17 -9.89 -3.44
CA ALA A 29 5.35 -8.76 -3.00
C ALA A 29 5.43 -7.58 -3.99
N ASP A 30 6.64 -7.25 -4.47
CA ASP A 30 6.85 -6.19 -5.47
C ASP A 30 6.13 -6.50 -6.78
N LEU A 31 6.29 -7.72 -7.30
CA LEU A 31 5.59 -8.15 -8.51
C LEU A 31 4.07 -8.02 -8.36
N LEU A 32 3.52 -8.45 -7.22
CA LEU A 32 2.08 -8.41 -6.98
C LEU A 32 1.55 -6.97 -6.82
N ILE A 33 2.31 -6.09 -6.17
CA ILE A 33 1.99 -4.65 -6.07
C ILE A 33 1.94 -4.01 -7.46
N ASN A 34 2.96 -4.25 -8.29
CA ASN A 34 3.02 -3.66 -9.64
C ASN A 34 1.86 -4.17 -10.51
N ASN A 35 1.56 -5.48 -10.46
CA ASN A 35 0.41 -6.06 -11.14
C ASN A 35 -0.92 -5.48 -10.65
N PHE A 36 -1.04 -5.17 -9.36
CA PHE A 36 -2.23 -4.52 -8.81
C PHE A 36 -2.38 -3.12 -9.38
N GLU A 37 -1.34 -2.28 -9.32
CA GLU A 37 -1.34 -0.90 -9.81
C GLU A 37 -1.68 -0.80 -11.31
N GLU A 38 -1.21 -1.75 -12.12
CA GLU A 38 -1.46 -1.79 -13.57
C GLU A 38 -2.92 -2.14 -13.96
N LYS A 39 -3.66 -2.87 -13.12
CA LYS A 39 -5.02 -3.36 -13.43
C LYS A 39 -6.06 -2.23 -13.55
N GLY A 40 -5.79 -1.06 -12.96
CA GLY A 40 -6.67 0.10 -13.01
C GLY A 40 -8.04 -0.09 -12.34
N GLY A 41 -8.87 0.96 -12.40
CA GLY A 41 -10.22 0.96 -11.80
C GLY A 41 -10.21 0.77 -10.27
N HIS A 42 -9.15 1.20 -9.60
CA HIS A 42 -9.00 1.18 -8.16
C HIS A 42 -9.79 2.33 -7.52
N THR A 43 -10.37 2.05 -6.36
CA THR A 43 -10.90 3.12 -5.52
C THR A 43 -9.75 3.85 -4.84
N LEU A 44 -9.98 5.08 -4.35
CA LEU A 44 -8.99 5.80 -3.55
C LEU A 44 -8.52 4.96 -2.35
N HIS A 45 -9.43 4.22 -1.70
CA HIS A 45 -9.09 3.33 -0.60
C HIS A 45 -8.09 2.23 -1.03
N ASP A 46 -8.31 1.62 -2.19
CA ASP A 46 -7.42 0.60 -2.73
C ASP A 46 -6.02 1.16 -3.01
N LEU A 47 -5.95 2.38 -3.55
CA LEU A 47 -4.69 3.08 -3.85
C LEU A 47 -3.92 3.42 -2.56
N VAL A 48 -4.60 3.99 -1.58
CA VAL A 48 -4.00 4.32 -0.28
C VAL A 48 -3.46 3.06 0.41
N LEU A 49 -4.21 1.95 0.35
CA LEU A 49 -3.79 0.68 0.95
C LEU A 49 -2.59 0.06 0.21
N VAL A 50 -2.59 0.03 -1.12
CA VAL A 50 -1.44 -0.54 -1.87
C VAL A 50 -0.19 0.32 -1.68
N HIS A 51 -0.31 1.65 -1.64
CA HIS A 51 0.81 2.53 -1.35
C HIS A 51 1.38 2.33 0.07
N LEU A 52 0.53 2.07 1.07
CA LEU A 52 0.99 1.72 2.42
C LEU A 52 1.85 0.43 2.41
N LEU A 53 1.40 -0.60 1.68
CA LEU A 53 2.16 -1.85 1.53
C LEU A 53 3.46 -1.63 0.74
N LYS A 54 3.43 -0.77 -0.27
CA LYS A 54 4.62 -0.37 -1.04
C LYS A 54 5.62 0.41 -0.18
N CYS A 55 5.17 1.27 0.73
CA CYS A 55 6.04 1.90 1.73
C CYS A 55 6.73 0.86 2.62
N GLU A 56 6.01 -0.18 3.08
CA GLU A 56 6.60 -1.27 3.86
C GLU A 56 7.65 -2.06 3.04
N LEU A 57 7.34 -2.39 1.79
CA LEU A 57 8.29 -3.01 0.87
C LEU A 57 9.58 -2.17 0.70
N LEU A 58 9.43 -0.88 0.39
CA LEU A 58 10.55 0.04 0.18
C LEU A 58 11.40 0.19 1.44
N PHE A 59 10.75 0.21 2.61
CA PHE A 59 11.43 0.24 3.90
C PHE A 59 12.31 -1.00 4.10
N TRP A 60 11.76 -2.21 3.85
CA TRP A 60 12.53 -3.45 3.92
C TRP A 60 13.66 -3.53 2.90
N LYS A 61 13.53 -2.87 1.75
CA LYS A 61 14.59 -2.72 0.75
C LYS A 61 15.64 -1.64 1.10
N GLY A 62 15.48 -0.91 2.21
CA GLY A 62 16.38 0.18 2.62
C GLY A 62 16.22 1.47 1.79
N LEU A 63 15.14 1.61 1.03
CA LEU A 63 14.87 2.75 0.14
C LEU A 63 14.13 3.87 0.88
N HIS A 64 14.69 4.34 2.00
CA HIS A 64 14.01 5.26 2.93
C HIS A 64 13.56 6.58 2.30
N LYS A 65 14.34 7.13 1.34
CA LYS A 65 13.94 8.36 0.62
C LYS A 65 12.67 8.16 -0.20
N ASP A 66 12.52 7.00 -0.80
CA ASP A 66 11.34 6.66 -1.60
C ASP A 66 10.13 6.39 -0.69
N VAL A 67 10.34 5.78 0.48
CA VAL A 67 9.32 5.66 1.53
C VAL A 67 8.78 7.04 1.92
N ILE A 68 9.65 7.99 2.25
CA ILE A 68 9.24 9.34 2.68
C ILE A 68 8.42 10.02 1.58
N LYS A 69 8.91 9.99 0.34
CA LYS A 69 8.23 10.62 -0.79
C LYS A 69 6.85 10.01 -1.04
N LEU A 70 6.77 8.68 -1.07
CA LEU A 70 5.52 7.97 -1.30
C LEU A 70 4.53 8.16 -0.14
N ALA A 71 5.01 8.06 1.10
CA ALA A 71 4.20 8.25 2.29
C ALA A 71 3.64 9.68 2.38
N GLU A 72 4.43 10.70 2.05
CA GLU A 72 3.95 12.09 2.05
C GLU A 72 2.82 12.29 1.02
N GLN A 73 2.98 11.76 -0.20
CA GLN A 73 1.93 11.82 -1.21
C GLN A 73 0.68 11.06 -0.76
N THR A 74 0.84 9.83 -0.30
CA THR A 74 -0.27 8.95 0.11
C THR A 74 -1.01 9.52 1.31
N TYR A 75 -0.31 10.17 2.24
CA TYR A 75 -0.93 10.87 3.37
C TYR A 75 -1.89 11.94 2.88
N LYS A 76 -1.47 12.80 1.93
CA LYS A 76 -2.31 13.86 1.37
C LYS A 76 -3.56 13.28 0.69
N GLU A 77 -3.38 12.24 -0.12
CA GLU A 77 -4.48 11.52 -0.80
C GLU A 77 -5.44 10.87 0.23
N SER A 78 -4.91 10.30 1.31
CA SER A 78 -5.70 9.64 2.35
C SER A 78 -6.62 10.61 3.08
N LEU A 79 -6.32 11.91 3.13
CA LEU A 79 -7.19 12.89 3.80
C LEU A 79 -8.55 13.02 3.12
N GLU A 80 -8.65 12.72 1.82
CA GLU A 80 -9.92 12.71 1.08
C GLU A 80 -10.85 11.57 1.52
N LEU A 81 -10.31 10.51 2.14
CA LEU A 81 -11.10 9.44 2.76
C LEU A 81 -11.70 9.86 4.13
N GLY A 82 -11.42 11.10 4.58
CA GLY A 82 -11.84 11.60 5.88
C GLY A 82 -11.01 11.01 7.02
N LYS A 83 -11.60 10.87 8.20
CA LYS A 83 -10.93 10.27 9.36
C LYS A 83 -10.76 8.77 9.14
N ASN A 84 -9.54 8.35 8.76
CA ASN A 84 -9.20 6.95 8.53
C ASN A 84 -7.87 6.58 9.20
N LEU A 85 -7.76 5.32 9.64
CA LEU A 85 -6.55 4.81 10.30
C LEU A 85 -5.36 4.69 9.33
N LEU A 86 -5.61 4.51 8.03
CA LEU A 86 -4.56 4.40 7.02
C LEU A 86 -3.66 5.66 6.99
N SER A 87 -4.24 6.84 7.18
CA SER A 87 -3.49 8.10 7.27
C SER A 87 -2.48 8.09 8.43
N VAL A 88 -2.83 7.46 9.54
CA VAL A 88 -1.94 7.28 10.70
C VAL A 88 -0.86 6.26 10.39
N ASP A 89 -1.23 5.12 9.80
CA ASP A 89 -0.28 4.06 9.42
C ASP A 89 0.77 4.57 8.42
N ILE A 90 0.36 5.41 7.48
CA ILE A 90 1.27 6.06 6.52
C ILE A 90 2.26 7.00 7.22
N LEU A 91 1.78 7.81 8.17
CA LEU A 91 2.66 8.68 8.96
C LEU A 91 3.66 7.88 9.81
N LEU A 92 3.25 6.72 10.35
CA LEU A 92 4.15 5.81 11.06
C LEU A 92 5.25 5.30 10.12
N ARG A 93 4.91 4.85 8.90
CA ARG A 93 5.93 4.44 7.92
C ARG A 93 6.90 5.55 7.54
N MET A 94 6.41 6.78 7.41
CA MET A 94 7.27 7.94 7.17
C MET A 94 8.22 8.20 8.34
N ALA A 95 7.72 8.09 9.58
CA ALA A 95 8.52 8.25 10.79
C ALA A 95 9.57 7.13 10.94
N ASP A 96 9.21 5.88 10.66
CA ASP A 96 10.13 4.74 10.66
C ASP A 96 11.31 4.96 9.69
N ALA A 97 11.05 5.52 8.50
CA ALA A 97 12.07 5.80 7.50
C ALA A 97 12.98 7.00 7.81
N LEU A 98 12.68 7.78 8.86
CA LEU A 98 13.50 8.91 9.32
C LEU A 98 14.47 8.54 10.47
N ASN A 99 14.29 7.37 11.10
CA ASN A 99 15.17 6.84 12.16
C ASN A 99 16.35 6.07 11.58
#